data_AF-A0A7K4MRL2-F1
#
_entry.id   AF-A0A7K4MRL2-F1
#
_cell.length_a   1.000
_cell.length_b   1.000
_cell.length_c   1.000
_cell.angle_alpha   90.00
_cell.angle_beta   90.00
_cell.angle_gamma   90.00
#
_symmetry.space_group_name_H-M   'P 1'
#
loop_
_entity.id
_entity.type
_entity.pdbx_description
1 polymer ?
#
loop_
_entity_poly.entity_id
_entity_poly.type
_entity_poly.pdbx_seq_one_letter_code
_entity_poly.pdbx_strand_id
1 'polypeptide(L)'
;MTANVALTDTFDQWRVKTNEVLVGTQSDGMANILKTTDTTNSTSNTTGSIITAGGVGIAKSAHIGGDLKVWGDVTTVGDTTISGNLTFGDASTDQVTFSADINSSMIPNANLTFNLGNTTQQWANTWAGHVGITQKTDSGKPALSVTSTDTNEIAIDIDASQIDADVIDIAADAVTTARVIDITADALTTGPALYIDSDSSSTSTRSIATIIQNHASATGSTGLTVQADAGRGLFIDTNLAAGGYALE
;
A
#
# COMPACT_ATOMS: atom_id res chain seq x y z
N MET A 1 -38.96 38.56 -29.09
CA MET A 1 -38.29 39.82 -29.48
C MET A 1 -37.11 39.99 -28.52
N THR A 2 -35.89 39.65 -28.93
CA THR A 2 -34.70 39.85 -28.09
C THR A 2 -34.21 41.28 -28.32
N ALA A 3 -34.26 42.11 -27.29
CA ALA A 3 -33.67 43.44 -27.34
C ALA A 3 -32.17 43.31 -27.03
N ASN A 4 -31.32 43.45 -28.04
CA ASN A 4 -29.88 43.55 -27.83
C ASN A 4 -29.56 44.97 -27.37
N VAL A 5 -29.24 45.15 -26.09
CA VAL A 5 -28.69 46.41 -25.58
C VAL A 5 -27.18 46.31 -25.68
N ALA A 6 -26.60 46.95 -26.68
CA ALA A 6 -25.15 47.10 -26.80
C ALA A 6 -24.71 48.36 -26.04
N LEU A 7 -23.86 48.20 -25.03
CA LEU A 7 -23.14 49.30 -24.40
C LEU A 7 -21.76 49.37 -25.06
N THR A 8 -21.56 50.32 -25.96
CA THR A 8 -20.30 50.58 -26.66
C THR A 8 -19.88 52.02 -26.41
N ASP A 9 -18.61 52.25 -26.17
CA ASP A 9 -18.01 53.58 -26.33
C ASP A 9 -17.07 53.59 -27.54
N THR A 10 -16.80 54.79 -28.05
CA THR A 10 -15.77 55.04 -29.05
C THR A 10 -14.85 56.09 -28.47
N PHE A 11 -13.66 55.69 -28.00
CA PHE A 11 -12.64 56.66 -27.57
C PHE A 11 -11.86 57.19 -28.77
N ASP A 12 -11.54 58.49 -28.73
CA ASP A 12 -10.43 59.08 -29.46
C ASP A 12 -9.09 58.76 -28.73
N GLN A 13 -7.98 58.70 -29.46
CA GLN A 13 -6.68 58.14 -29.07
C GLN A 13 -6.03 58.71 -27.79
N TRP A 14 -6.56 59.81 -27.22
CA TRP A 14 -5.81 60.66 -26.30
C TRP A 14 -6.20 60.60 -24.81
N ARG A 15 -7.16 59.76 -24.39
CA ARG A 15 -7.54 59.64 -22.96
C ARG A 15 -7.34 58.21 -22.43
N VAL A 16 -7.01 58.10 -21.14
CA VAL A 16 -6.71 56.84 -20.44
C VAL A 16 -7.88 55.85 -20.54
N LYS A 17 -7.56 54.60 -20.86
CA LYS A 17 -8.46 53.55 -21.36
C LYS A 17 -8.99 52.65 -20.22
N THR A 18 -10.12 52.99 -19.61
CA THR A 18 -10.85 52.07 -18.72
C THR A 18 -12.35 52.20 -18.94
N ASN A 19 -12.99 51.18 -19.50
CA ASN A 19 -14.44 51.09 -19.65
C ASN A 19 -15.00 50.55 -18.35
N GLU A 20 -15.45 51.44 -17.48
CA GLU A 20 -16.07 51.07 -16.22
C GLU A 20 -17.59 51.08 -16.39
N VAL A 21 -18.18 49.93 -16.69
CA VAL A 21 -19.62 49.79 -16.99
C VAL A 21 -20.49 49.89 -15.72
N LEU A 22 -19.92 49.55 -14.56
CA LEU A 22 -20.67 49.39 -13.33
C LEU A 22 -19.78 49.67 -12.11
N VAL A 23 -19.99 50.83 -11.47
CA VAL A 23 -19.25 51.25 -10.26
C VAL A 23 -20.17 51.23 -9.05
N GLY A 24 -19.92 50.34 -8.10
CA GLY A 24 -20.56 50.38 -6.78
C GLY A 24 -19.76 51.27 -5.84
N THR A 25 -20.03 52.57 -5.80
CA THR A 25 -19.23 53.55 -5.04
C THR A 25 -19.65 53.80 -3.60
N GLN A 26 -20.77 53.23 -3.11
CA GLN A 26 -21.29 53.55 -1.78
C GLN A 26 -20.73 52.65 -0.67
N SER A 27 -20.22 53.30 0.39
CA SER A 27 -19.68 52.68 1.63
C SER A 27 -20.68 51.76 2.34
N ASP A 28 -21.99 51.99 2.15
CA ASP A 28 -23.07 51.25 2.82
C ASP A 28 -23.66 50.12 1.96
N GLY A 29 -23.07 49.87 0.78
CA GLY A 29 -23.37 48.74 -0.11
C GLY A 29 -24.61 48.89 -0.99
N MET A 30 -24.49 48.55 -2.28
CA MET A 30 -25.63 48.13 -3.09
C MET A 30 -25.68 46.61 -3.07
N ALA A 31 -26.79 46.02 -2.61
CA ALA A 31 -26.96 44.57 -2.73
C ALA A 31 -27.02 44.18 -4.21
N ASN A 32 -26.25 43.16 -4.61
CA ASN A 32 -26.29 42.57 -5.95
C ASN A 32 -26.03 43.56 -7.10
N ILE A 33 -24.89 44.27 -7.04
CA ILE A 33 -24.43 45.22 -8.09
C ILE A 33 -24.60 44.61 -9.51
N LEU A 34 -24.27 43.32 -9.68
CA LEU A 34 -24.59 42.53 -10.86
C LEU A 34 -25.50 41.37 -10.46
N LYS A 35 -26.74 41.38 -10.94
CA LYS A 35 -27.73 40.30 -10.73
C LYS A 35 -28.21 39.78 -12.08
N THR A 36 -27.95 38.50 -12.37
CA THR A 36 -28.53 37.79 -13.50
C THR A 36 -29.79 37.04 -13.03
N THR A 37 -30.83 36.98 -13.86
CA THR A 37 -32.11 36.33 -13.51
C THR A 37 -32.34 35.02 -14.27
N ASP A 38 -31.37 34.59 -15.07
CA ASP A 38 -31.39 33.26 -15.69
C ASP A 38 -31.13 32.20 -14.61
N THR A 39 -32.04 31.24 -14.50
CA THR A 39 -32.01 30.17 -13.49
C THR A 39 -31.55 28.83 -14.07
N THR A 40 -31.26 28.78 -15.36
CA THR A 40 -30.81 27.56 -16.03
C THR A 40 -29.35 27.30 -15.67
N ASN A 41 -29.04 26.12 -15.12
CA ASN A 41 -27.66 25.73 -14.87
C ASN A 41 -26.85 25.70 -16.17
N SER A 42 -25.65 26.27 -16.15
CA SER A 42 -24.74 26.15 -17.29
C SER A 42 -24.17 24.74 -17.36
N THR A 43 -24.17 24.14 -18.55
CA THR A 43 -23.56 22.83 -18.81
C THR A 43 -22.29 22.93 -19.66
N SER A 44 -21.96 24.15 -20.13
CA SER A 44 -20.79 24.48 -20.95
C SER A 44 -20.13 25.80 -20.47
N ASN A 45 -18.91 26.07 -20.93
CA ASN A 45 -18.22 27.33 -20.70
C ASN A 45 -18.76 28.52 -21.54
N THR A 46 -19.71 28.28 -22.45
CA THR A 46 -20.30 29.29 -23.36
C THR A 46 -21.79 29.56 -23.15
N THR A 47 -22.42 28.91 -22.17
CA THR A 47 -23.89 28.95 -21.97
C THR A 47 -24.29 29.46 -20.59
N GLY A 48 -23.40 30.17 -19.90
CA GLY A 48 -23.63 30.72 -18.57
C GLY A 48 -24.30 32.09 -18.60
N SER A 49 -24.94 32.46 -17.48
CA SER A 49 -25.54 33.80 -17.31
C SER A 49 -24.50 34.92 -17.15
N ILE A 50 -23.26 34.55 -16.84
CA ILE A 50 -22.07 35.41 -16.87
C ILE A 50 -21.00 34.69 -17.70
N ILE A 51 -20.49 35.34 -18.75
CA ILE A 51 -19.42 34.83 -19.61
C ILE A 51 -18.40 35.95 -19.80
N THR A 52 -17.12 35.66 -19.55
CA THR A 52 -16.01 36.58 -19.81
C THR A 52 -15.08 35.97 -20.86
N ALA A 53 -14.60 36.78 -21.81
CA ALA A 53 -13.60 36.32 -22.78
C ALA A 53 -12.21 36.13 -22.15
N GLY A 54 -11.90 36.90 -21.09
CA GLY A 54 -10.71 36.74 -20.25
C GLY A 54 -11.01 36.01 -18.94
N GLY A 55 -10.01 35.88 -18.07
CA GLY A 55 -10.16 35.29 -16.74
C GLY A 55 -10.89 36.19 -15.74
N VAL A 56 -11.33 35.59 -14.64
CA VAL A 56 -11.94 36.30 -13.50
C VAL A 56 -10.93 36.37 -12.36
N GLY A 57 -10.56 37.58 -11.94
CA GLY A 57 -9.78 37.79 -10.73
C GLY A 57 -10.68 37.96 -9.51
N ILE A 58 -10.46 37.19 -8.44
CA ILE A 58 -11.20 37.30 -7.18
C ILE A 58 -10.20 37.44 -6.04
N ALA A 59 -10.08 38.64 -5.47
CA ALA A 59 -9.09 38.94 -4.43
C ALA A 59 -9.49 38.38 -3.03
N LYS A 60 -10.78 38.07 -2.84
CA LYS A 60 -11.33 37.49 -1.61
C LYS A 60 -11.93 36.11 -1.92
N SER A 61 -12.76 35.58 -1.02
CA SER A 61 -13.41 34.28 -1.19
C SER A 61 -14.45 34.29 -2.31
N ALA A 62 -14.46 33.22 -3.11
CA ALA A 62 -15.62 32.81 -3.89
C ALA A 62 -16.41 31.77 -3.09
N HIS A 63 -17.73 31.90 -3.07
CA HIS A 63 -18.62 30.91 -2.45
C HIS A 63 -19.54 30.37 -3.55
N ILE A 64 -19.51 29.05 -3.76
CA ILE A 64 -20.28 28.36 -4.81
C ILE A 64 -21.30 27.47 -4.09
N GLY A 65 -22.59 27.74 -4.31
CA GLY A 65 -23.67 27.00 -3.65
C GLY A 65 -24.04 25.67 -4.32
N GLY A 66 -23.53 25.43 -5.53
CA GLY A 66 -23.69 24.19 -6.29
C GLY A 66 -22.33 23.63 -6.71
N ASP A 67 -22.29 22.96 -7.85
CA ASP A 67 -21.09 22.30 -8.34
C ASP A 67 -20.06 23.29 -8.91
N LEU A 68 -18.78 23.02 -8.65
CA LEU A 68 -17.67 23.58 -9.41
C LEU A 68 -17.19 22.53 -10.40
N LYS A 69 -17.27 22.84 -11.69
CA LYS A 69 -16.68 22.03 -12.75
C LYS A 69 -15.55 22.83 -13.40
N VAL A 70 -14.44 22.16 -13.67
CA VAL A 70 -13.24 22.77 -14.29
C VAL A 70 -12.88 21.93 -15.51
N TRP A 71 -12.69 22.59 -16.65
CA TRP A 71 -12.46 21.93 -17.94
C TRP A 71 -10.97 21.68 -18.19
N GLY A 72 -10.12 22.47 -17.54
CA GLY A 72 -8.68 22.25 -17.48
C GLY A 72 -8.25 21.85 -16.07
N ASP A 73 -7.01 22.17 -15.72
CA ASP A 73 -6.42 21.76 -14.46
C ASP A 73 -6.85 22.66 -13.29
N VAL A 74 -6.78 22.10 -12.08
CA VAL A 74 -6.91 22.83 -10.82
C VAL A 74 -5.54 22.88 -10.15
N THR A 75 -5.00 24.09 -9.97
CA THR A 75 -3.78 24.33 -9.21
C THR A 75 -4.11 25.11 -7.95
N THR A 76 -3.81 24.53 -6.79
CA THR A 76 -3.93 25.20 -5.48
C THR A 76 -2.55 25.46 -4.91
N VAL A 77 -2.22 26.73 -4.65
CA VAL A 77 -0.90 27.11 -4.11
C VAL A 77 -0.79 26.76 -2.61
N GLY A 78 -1.91 26.84 -1.89
CA GLY A 78 -2.02 26.39 -0.50
C GLY A 78 -2.70 25.03 -0.40
N ASP A 79 -3.10 24.70 0.83
CA ASP A 79 -3.76 23.43 1.12
C ASP A 79 -5.16 23.33 0.49
N THR A 80 -5.51 22.12 0.09
CA THR A 80 -6.88 21.76 -0.28
C THR A 80 -7.47 20.87 0.81
N THR A 81 -8.59 21.29 1.41
CA THR A 81 -9.35 20.48 2.36
C THR A 81 -10.64 20.00 1.71
N ILE A 82 -10.89 18.69 1.74
CA ILE A 82 -12.12 18.06 1.25
C ILE A 82 -12.78 17.37 2.42
N SER A 83 -13.91 17.92 2.89
CA SER A 83 -14.64 17.36 4.05
C SER A 83 -15.42 16.08 3.71
N GLY A 84 -15.65 15.82 2.43
CA GLY A 84 -16.30 14.61 1.93
C GLY A 84 -15.29 13.62 1.33
N ASN A 85 -15.78 12.80 0.39
CA ASN A 85 -14.94 11.85 -0.33
C ASN A 85 -14.18 12.51 -1.47
N LEU A 86 -13.01 11.96 -1.78
CA LEU A 86 -12.24 12.27 -2.99
C LEU A 86 -12.14 10.99 -3.84
N THR A 87 -12.41 11.12 -5.13
CA THR A 87 -12.25 10.03 -6.11
C THR A 87 -11.19 10.47 -7.11
N PHE A 88 -10.19 9.61 -7.32
CA PHE A 88 -9.13 9.81 -8.31
C PHE A 88 -9.30 8.82 -9.46
N GLY A 89 -9.16 9.32 -10.69
CA GLY A 89 -9.15 8.52 -11.90
C GLY A 89 -10.48 7.86 -12.26
N ASP A 90 -10.56 7.40 -13.51
CA ASP A 90 -11.62 6.60 -14.10
C ASP A 90 -11.09 5.49 -15.04
N ALA A 91 -9.78 5.39 -15.22
CA ALA A 91 -9.09 4.42 -16.07
C ALA A 91 -7.90 3.77 -15.35
N SER A 92 -7.48 2.60 -15.82
CA SER A 92 -6.31 1.89 -15.26
C SER A 92 -4.97 2.60 -15.52
N THR A 93 -4.97 3.65 -16.34
CA THR A 93 -3.79 4.46 -16.66
C THR A 93 -3.63 5.66 -15.75
N ASP A 94 -4.61 5.95 -14.90
CA ASP A 94 -4.53 7.11 -14.01
C ASP A 94 -3.47 6.93 -12.94
N GLN A 95 -2.90 8.06 -12.53
CA GLN A 95 -1.88 8.10 -11.50
C GLN A 95 -2.26 9.09 -10.42
N VAL A 96 -1.96 8.72 -9.19
CA VAL A 96 -1.87 9.62 -8.06
C VAL A 96 -0.42 9.65 -7.61
N THR A 97 0.24 10.78 -7.79
CA THR A 97 1.63 10.97 -7.37
C THR A 97 1.66 11.64 -6.01
N PHE A 98 2.19 10.94 -5.01
CA PHE A 98 2.44 11.50 -3.68
C PHE A 98 3.90 11.96 -3.59
N SER A 99 4.14 13.26 -3.70
CA SER A 99 5.45 13.87 -3.42
C SER A 99 5.65 14.23 -1.94
N ALA A 100 4.62 14.00 -1.12
CA ALA A 100 4.58 14.27 0.30
C ALA A 100 4.14 13.01 1.06
N ASP A 101 4.27 13.06 2.38
CA ASP A 101 3.97 11.93 3.28
C ASP A 101 2.47 11.75 3.51
N ILE A 102 2.06 10.52 3.84
CA ILE A 102 0.71 10.19 4.31
C ILE A 102 0.73 10.21 5.84
N ASN A 103 0.11 11.21 6.45
CA ASN A 103 0.06 11.36 7.92
C ASN A 103 -1.14 10.64 8.57
N SER A 104 -1.59 9.52 8.00
CA SER A 104 -2.74 8.75 8.50
C SER A 104 -2.71 7.30 8.03
N SER A 105 -3.63 6.49 8.55
CA SER A 105 -3.78 5.10 8.10
C SER A 105 -4.42 5.02 6.71
N MET A 106 -4.00 4.04 5.92
CA MET A 106 -4.68 3.64 4.68
C MET A 106 -5.60 2.46 4.99
N ILE A 107 -6.92 2.68 5.00
CA ILE A 107 -7.91 1.67 5.42
C ILE A 107 -8.94 1.47 4.30
N PRO A 108 -9.07 0.26 3.70
CA PRO A 108 -10.10 -0.02 2.70
C PRO A 108 -11.50 -0.11 3.32
N ASN A 109 -12.53 0.27 2.57
CA ASN A 109 -13.94 0.18 2.99
C ASN A 109 -14.60 -1.18 2.69
N ALA A 110 -13.90 -2.07 1.97
CA ALA A 110 -14.36 -3.41 1.62
C ALA A 110 -13.27 -4.45 1.87
N ASN A 111 -13.63 -5.53 2.56
CA ASN A 111 -12.71 -6.61 2.90
C ASN A 111 -12.23 -7.35 1.65
N LEU A 112 -10.94 -7.66 1.57
CA LEU A 112 -10.32 -8.50 0.51
C LEU A 112 -10.59 -8.04 -0.93
N THR A 113 -10.93 -6.77 -1.14
CA THR A 113 -11.32 -6.24 -2.46
C THR A 113 -10.18 -5.50 -3.15
N PHE A 114 -9.34 -4.80 -2.38
CA PHE A 114 -8.30 -3.92 -2.91
C PHE A 114 -6.91 -4.49 -2.65
N ASN A 115 -6.01 -4.30 -3.62
CA ASN A 115 -4.62 -4.72 -3.56
C ASN A 115 -3.69 -3.50 -3.43
N LEU A 116 -2.49 -3.73 -2.91
CA LEU A 116 -1.35 -2.81 -3.08
C LEU A 116 -0.44 -3.40 -4.17
N GLY A 117 -0.41 -2.76 -5.34
CA GLY A 117 0.20 -3.32 -6.54
C GLY A 117 -0.65 -4.41 -7.21
N ASN A 118 -0.10 -5.07 -8.21
CA ASN A 118 -0.74 -6.16 -8.95
C ASN A 118 0.34 -7.13 -9.52
N THR A 119 -0.07 -8.11 -10.31
CA THR A 119 0.84 -9.16 -10.84
C THR A 119 1.84 -8.67 -11.89
N THR A 120 1.67 -7.48 -12.46
CA THR A 120 2.58 -6.88 -13.44
C THR A 120 3.29 -5.64 -12.91
N GLN A 121 2.81 -5.05 -11.81
CA GLN A 121 3.30 -3.82 -11.21
C GLN A 121 3.43 -4.01 -9.70
N GLN A 122 4.67 -4.19 -9.25
CA GLN A 122 5.02 -4.44 -7.86
C GLN A 122 5.73 -3.21 -7.27
N TRP A 123 5.62 -3.05 -5.96
CA TRP A 123 6.46 -2.11 -5.23
C TRP A 123 7.87 -2.67 -5.15
N ALA A 124 8.87 -1.80 -5.29
CA ALA A 124 10.26 -2.23 -5.18
C ALA A 124 10.58 -2.78 -3.79
N ASN A 125 10.06 -2.15 -2.73
CA ASN A 125 10.32 -2.52 -1.34
C ASN A 125 9.14 -2.12 -0.43
N THR A 126 9.08 -2.71 0.77
CA THR A 126 8.25 -2.24 1.88
C THR A 126 9.14 -2.07 3.11
N TRP A 127 9.32 -0.83 3.57
CA TRP A 127 10.00 -0.54 4.84
C TRP A 127 8.96 -0.22 5.90
N ALA A 128 8.85 -1.09 6.91
CA ALA A 128 7.90 -0.94 8.00
C ALA A 128 8.60 -1.20 9.34
N GLY A 129 8.18 -0.50 10.39
CA GLY A 129 8.64 -0.81 11.75
C GLY A 129 8.11 -2.15 12.27
N HIS A 130 6.94 -2.57 11.80
CA HIS A 130 6.31 -3.86 12.09
C HIS A 130 5.33 -4.23 10.97
N VAL A 131 5.30 -5.51 10.59
CA VAL A 131 4.33 -6.06 9.64
C VAL A 131 3.50 -7.12 10.38
N GLY A 132 2.24 -6.77 10.70
CA GLY A 132 1.28 -7.70 11.27
C GLY A 132 0.37 -8.27 10.20
N ILE A 133 0.18 -9.59 10.18
CA ILE A 133 -0.69 -10.27 9.22
C ILE A 133 -1.77 -11.03 10.00
N THR A 134 -3.04 -10.71 9.74
CA THR A 134 -4.18 -11.43 10.30
C THR A 134 -5.18 -11.68 9.18
N GLN A 135 -5.47 -12.95 8.91
CA GLN A 135 -6.49 -13.33 7.93
C GLN A 135 -7.86 -13.44 8.59
N LYS A 136 -8.91 -13.10 7.83
CA LYS A 136 -10.28 -13.36 8.27
C LYS A 136 -10.63 -14.83 8.01
N THR A 137 -11.59 -15.36 8.75
CA THR A 137 -12.05 -16.76 8.62
C THR A 137 -12.63 -17.08 7.24
N ASP A 138 -13.06 -16.06 6.48
CA ASP A 138 -13.60 -16.16 5.12
C ASP A 138 -12.57 -15.80 4.03
N SER A 139 -11.28 -15.62 4.36
CA SER A 139 -10.25 -15.21 3.40
C SER A 139 -10.01 -16.21 2.25
N GLY A 140 -10.26 -17.50 2.48
CA GLY A 140 -10.09 -18.56 1.47
C GLY A 140 -8.66 -18.73 0.91
N LYS A 141 -7.67 -18.06 1.51
CA LYS A 141 -6.26 -18.04 1.12
C LYS A 141 -5.37 -18.08 2.37
N PRO A 142 -4.10 -18.49 2.26
CA PRO A 142 -3.13 -18.34 3.33
C PRO A 142 -2.96 -16.86 3.72
N ALA A 143 -2.71 -16.59 5.01
CA ALA A 143 -2.40 -15.25 5.51
C ALA A 143 -1.19 -14.63 4.82
N LEU A 144 -0.14 -15.43 4.62
CA LEU A 144 1.07 -15.06 3.90
C LEU A 144 1.32 -16.09 2.79
N SER A 145 1.58 -15.60 1.58
CA SER A 145 2.06 -16.41 0.45
C SER A 145 3.26 -15.71 -0.14
N VAL A 146 4.37 -16.44 -0.28
CA VAL A 146 5.60 -15.95 -0.90
C VAL A 146 5.84 -16.77 -2.15
N THR A 147 6.03 -16.10 -3.29
CA THR A 147 6.31 -16.74 -4.57
C THR A 147 7.39 -15.94 -5.27
N SER A 148 8.61 -16.47 -5.33
CA SER A 148 9.65 -15.94 -6.20
C SER A 148 9.57 -16.62 -7.55
N THR A 149 9.38 -15.82 -8.60
CA THR A 149 9.47 -16.31 -9.98
C THR A 149 10.89 -16.19 -10.54
N ASP A 150 11.78 -15.51 -9.82
CA ASP A 150 13.18 -15.44 -10.18
C ASP A 150 13.96 -16.61 -9.57
N THR A 151 14.54 -17.43 -10.45
CA THR A 151 15.09 -18.75 -10.07
C THR A 151 16.49 -18.70 -9.48
N ASN A 152 17.15 -17.55 -9.52
CA ASN A 152 18.51 -17.35 -9.02
C ASN A 152 18.58 -16.47 -7.76
N GLU A 153 17.43 -16.12 -7.17
CA GLU A 153 17.33 -15.30 -5.96
C GLU A 153 16.62 -16.01 -4.81
N ILE A 154 16.86 -15.53 -3.59
CA ILE A 154 16.25 -16.05 -2.36
C ILE A 154 14.81 -15.54 -2.25
N ALA A 155 13.85 -16.44 -1.99
CA ALA A 155 12.45 -16.06 -1.82
C ALA A 155 12.14 -15.47 -0.42
N ILE A 156 12.76 -16.02 0.63
CA ILE A 156 12.63 -15.57 2.02
C ILE A 156 14.04 -15.49 2.60
N ASP A 157 14.51 -14.28 2.83
CA ASP A 157 15.77 -14.00 3.50
C ASP A 157 15.47 -13.42 4.89
N ILE A 158 16.13 -13.96 5.91
CA ILE A 158 15.94 -13.57 7.32
C ILE A 158 17.32 -13.37 7.94
N ASP A 159 17.76 -12.12 7.97
CA ASP A 159 18.91 -11.67 8.73
C ASP A 159 18.45 -11.03 10.05
N ALA A 160 18.90 -11.58 11.17
CA ALA A 160 18.30 -11.39 12.48
C ALA A 160 19.38 -11.10 13.55
N SER A 161 19.09 -10.20 14.48
CA SER A 161 20.03 -9.75 15.53
C SER A 161 19.55 -10.03 16.96
N GLN A 162 18.49 -10.83 17.11
CA GLN A 162 17.90 -11.23 18.38
C GLN A 162 18.92 -12.05 19.20
N ILE A 163 19.05 -11.76 20.51
CA ILE A 163 19.96 -12.46 21.44
C ILE A 163 19.18 -13.41 22.35
N ASP A 164 18.10 -12.91 22.95
CA ASP A 164 17.30 -13.61 23.95
C ASP A 164 15.89 -13.97 23.44
N ALA A 165 15.67 -13.92 22.12
CA ALA A 165 14.39 -14.20 21.48
C ALA A 165 14.58 -15.05 20.21
N ASP A 166 13.53 -15.79 19.85
CA ASP A 166 13.53 -16.63 18.65
C ASP A 166 13.47 -15.77 17.38
N VAL A 167 14.20 -16.20 16.34
CA VAL A 167 14.14 -15.58 15.01
C VAL A 167 12.88 -16.02 14.25
N ILE A 168 12.54 -17.31 14.39
CA ILE A 168 11.32 -17.91 13.85
C ILE A 168 10.67 -18.68 14.99
N ASP A 169 9.52 -18.20 15.46
CA ASP A 169 8.68 -18.88 16.43
C ASP A 169 7.44 -19.47 15.73
N ILE A 170 7.11 -20.73 16.03
CA ILE A 170 5.97 -21.44 15.46
C ILE A 170 5.22 -22.19 16.57
N ALA A 171 4.12 -21.60 17.03
CA ALA A 171 3.16 -22.27 17.91
C ALA A 171 1.98 -22.83 17.09
N ALA A 172 1.83 -24.16 17.07
CA ALA A 172 0.88 -24.87 16.22
C ALA A 172 0.01 -25.88 16.99
N ASP A 173 -0.36 -25.54 18.22
CA ASP A 173 -1.02 -26.45 19.18
C ASP A 173 -2.36 -27.03 18.70
N ALA A 174 -3.03 -26.35 17.78
CA ALA A 174 -4.31 -26.77 17.22
C ALA A 174 -4.19 -27.68 15.99
N VAL A 175 -2.98 -27.94 15.48
CA VAL A 175 -2.78 -28.81 14.31
C VAL A 175 -2.93 -30.28 14.72
N THR A 176 -3.97 -30.95 14.23
CA THR A 176 -4.26 -32.36 14.60
C THR A 176 -3.74 -33.38 13.60
N THR A 177 -3.81 -33.08 12.31
CA THR A 177 -3.51 -34.03 11.22
C THR A 177 -2.64 -33.46 10.11
N ALA A 178 -2.43 -32.14 10.09
CA ALA A 178 -1.58 -31.49 9.11
C ALA A 178 -0.12 -31.45 9.59
N ARG A 179 0.76 -30.87 8.76
CA ARG A 179 2.17 -30.67 9.08
C ARG A 179 2.39 -29.21 9.49
N VAL A 180 3.16 -29.00 10.55
CA VAL A 180 3.56 -27.65 11.00
C VAL A 180 4.60 -27.07 10.06
N ILE A 181 5.62 -27.86 9.75
CA ILE A 181 6.63 -27.57 8.72
C ILE A 181 6.58 -28.71 7.70
N ASP A 182 6.48 -28.34 6.44
CA ASP A 182 6.45 -29.24 5.30
C ASP A 182 7.54 -28.82 4.31
N ILE A 183 8.46 -29.73 4.01
CA ILE A 183 9.55 -29.51 3.07
C ILE A 183 9.53 -30.65 2.05
N THR A 184 9.35 -30.28 0.78
CA THR A 184 9.45 -31.19 -0.37
C THR A 184 10.48 -30.65 -1.34
N ALA A 185 11.40 -31.50 -1.81
CA ALA A 185 12.53 -31.06 -2.63
C ALA A 185 12.85 -32.08 -3.72
N ASP A 186 11.85 -32.47 -4.51
CA ASP A 186 11.95 -33.58 -5.48
C ASP A 186 12.96 -33.31 -6.61
N ALA A 187 13.29 -32.04 -6.85
CA ALA A 187 14.28 -31.60 -7.84
C ALA A 187 15.72 -31.47 -7.26
N LEU A 188 15.93 -31.77 -5.97
CA LEU A 188 17.21 -31.60 -5.29
C LEU A 188 18.26 -32.61 -5.78
N THR A 189 19.44 -32.13 -6.18
CA THR A 189 20.51 -32.97 -6.76
C THR A 189 21.68 -33.19 -5.79
N THR A 190 22.24 -32.13 -5.21
CA THR A 190 23.48 -32.19 -4.40
C THR A 190 23.43 -31.44 -3.06
N GLY A 191 22.40 -30.63 -2.80
CA GLY A 191 22.20 -29.93 -1.52
C GLY A 191 21.32 -30.71 -0.54
N PRO A 192 21.23 -30.28 0.73
CA PRO A 192 20.26 -30.80 1.69
C PRO A 192 18.91 -30.04 1.60
N ALA A 193 17.80 -30.72 1.88
CA ALA A 193 16.49 -30.08 2.02
C ALA A 193 16.38 -29.29 3.35
N LEU A 194 17.11 -29.74 4.37
CA LEU A 194 17.27 -29.07 5.66
C LEU A 194 18.75 -29.06 6.02
N TYR A 195 19.33 -27.87 6.12
CA TYR A 195 20.70 -27.65 6.58
C TYR A 195 20.66 -27.01 7.96
N ILE A 196 21.35 -27.60 8.92
CA ILE A 196 21.49 -27.08 10.29
C ILE A 196 22.97 -27.07 10.60
N ASP A 197 23.50 -25.89 10.90
CA ASP A 197 24.92 -25.67 11.13
C ASP A 197 25.14 -24.75 12.34
N SER A 198 26.24 -24.99 13.05
CA SER A 198 26.67 -24.15 14.15
C SER A 198 28.20 -24.20 14.24
N ASP A 199 28.85 -23.13 13.82
CA ASP A 199 30.29 -22.92 14.01
C ASP A 199 30.63 -22.22 15.35
N SER A 200 29.70 -22.23 16.31
CA SER A 200 29.97 -21.62 17.63
C SER A 200 31.07 -22.38 18.36
N SER A 201 32.13 -21.65 18.71
CA SER A 201 33.33 -22.15 19.41
C SER A 201 33.12 -22.41 20.90
N SER A 202 31.90 -22.21 21.43
CA SER A 202 31.58 -22.46 22.82
C SER A 202 31.79 -23.94 23.19
N THR A 203 32.44 -24.19 24.32
CA THR A 203 32.69 -25.52 24.88
C THR A 203 31.60 -25.98 25.87
N SER A 204 30.55 -25.18 26.06
CA SER A 204 29.43 -25.55 26.93
C SER A 204 28.57 -26.64 26.28
N THR A 205 28.03 -27.55 27.08
CA THR A 205 27.08 -28.57 26.62
C THR A 205 25.82 -27.93 26.05
N ARG A 206 25.51 -28.21 24.78
CA ARG A 206 24.30 -27.71 24.08
C ARG A 206 23.86 -28.68 22.99
N SER A 207 22.60 -28.57 22.59
CA SER A 207 22.05 -29.27 21.42
C SER A 207 21.86 -28.29 20.27
N ILE A 208 22.25 -28.69 19.06
CA ILE A 208 22.03 -27.87 17.84
C ILE A 208 20.65 -28.14 17.24
N ALA A 209 20.18 -29.38 17.32
CA ALA A 209 18.82 -29.80 16.97
C ALA A 209 18.26 -30.68 18.09
N THR A 210 16.95 -30.64 18.31
CA THR A 210 16.28 -31.40 19.37
C THR A 210 14.90 -31.82 18.90
N ILE A 211 14.54 -33.09 19.16
CA ILE A 211 13.26 -33.68 18.77
C ILE A 211 12.70 -34.41 20.00
N ILE A 212 11.56 -33.97 20.50
CA ILE A 212 11.03 -34.42 21.79
C ILE A 212 9.54 -34.77 21.65
N GLN A 213 9.16 -35.94 22.16
CA GLN A 213 7.80 -36.22 22.62
C GLN A 213 7.83 -36.42 24.13
N ASN A 214 7.23 -35.49 24.87
CA ASN A 214 7.37 -35.39 26.32
C ASN A 214 6.10 -35.78 27.09
N HIS A 215 5.01 -36.13 26.39
CA HIS A 215 3.80 -36.53 27.08
C HIS A 215 3.90 -37.98 27.55
N ALA A 216 3.88 -38.20 28.87
CA ALA A 216 4.10 -39.52 29.48
C ALA A 216 3.16 -40.63 28.97
N SER A 217 1.93 -40.28 28.54
CA SER A 217 0.98 -41.25 28.00
C SER A 217 1.06 -41.46 26.48
N ALA A 218 1.92 -40.75 25.74
CA ALA A 218 2.04 -40.86 24.29
C ALA A 218 2.88 -42.07 23.86
N THR A 219 2.53 -43.27 24.35
CA THR A 219 3.32 -44.51 24.20
C THR A 219 3.46 -45.01 22.76
N GLY A 220 2.59 -44.54 21.84
CA GLY A 220 2.66 -44.86 20.42
C GLY A 220 3.39 -43.83 19.56
N SER A 221 4.06 -42.84 20.16
CA SER A 221 4.75 -41.80 19.40
C SER A 221 6.17 -42.22 18.99
N THR A 222 6.61 -41.72 17.84
CA THR A 222 7.99 -41.85 17.36
C THR A 222 8.61 -40.46 17.32
N GLY A 223 9.71 -40.25 18.04
CA GLY A 223 10.42 -38.95 18.03
C GLY A 223 11.00 -38.64 16.66
N LEU A 224 11.83 -39.54 16.11
CA LEU A 224 12.43 -39.40 14.78
C LEU A 224 12.19 -40.67 13.95
N THR A 225 11.65 -40.50 12.75
CA THR A 225 11.57 -41.57 11.75
C THR A 225 12.59 -41.26 10.65
N VAL A 226 13.43 -42.24 10.32
CA VAL A 226 14.39 -42.16 9.21
C VAL A 226 14.10 -43.31 8.25
N GLN A 227 13.87 -42.99 6.99
CA GLN A 227 13.66 -43.96 5.92
C GLN A 227 14.50 -43.58 4.71
N ALA A 228 15.15 -44.57 4.10
CA ALA A 228 15.81 -44.44 2.81
C ALA A 228 15.46 -45.66 1.95
N ASP A 229 14.75 -45.44 0.85
CA ASP A 229 14.40 -46.51 -0.09
C ASP A 229 15.59 -46.90 -0.97
N ALA A 230 16.61 -46.05 -1.04
CA ALA A 230 17.93 -46.30 -1.60
C ALA A 230 18.97 -45.40 -0.92
N GLY A 231 20.25 -45.79 -0.97
CA GLY A 231 21.36 -45.01 -0.38
C GLY A 231 21.56 -45.24 1.11
N ARG A 232 21.89 -44.18 1.86
CA ARG A 232 22.16 -44.22 3.31
C ARG A 232 21.02 -43.50 4.05
N GLY A 233 20.40 -44.16 5.03
CA GLY A 233 19.38 -43.52 5.89
C GLY A 233 19.98 -42.64 6.99
N LEU A 234 21.04 -43.11 7.64
CA LEU A 234 21.79 -42.36 8.63
C LEU A 234 23.29 -42.51 8.35
N PHE A 235 23.98 -41.40 8.26
CA PHE A 235 25.43 -41.36 8.12
C PHE A 235 25.98 -40.45 9.21
N ILE A 236 26.91 -40.96 9.99
CA ILE A 236 27.53 -40.25 11.11
C ILE A 236 29.01 -40.19 10.81
N ASP A 237 29.49 -38.98 10.57
CA ASP A 237 30.89 -38.68 10.33
C ASP A 237 31.40 -37.82 11.48
N THR A 238 32.49 -38.24 12.11
CA THR A 238 33.12 -37.50 13.19
C THR A 238 34.58 -37.29 12.88
N ASN A 239 35.00 -36.03 12.87
CA ASN A 239 36.39 -35.60 12.72
C ASN A 239 36.99 -35.13 14.05
N LEU A 240 36.39 -35.53 15.18
CA LEU A 240 36.73 -35.05 16.51
C LEU A 240 38.19 -35.36 16.86
N ALA A 241 39.05 -34.35 16.79
CA ALA A 241 40.48 -34.46 17.07
C ALA A 241 40.79 -34.85 18.54
N ALA A 242 39.86 -34.63 19.47
CA ALA A 242 40.04 -34.82 20.91
C ALA A 242 39.53 -36.18 21.47
N GLY A 243 38.99 -37.08 20.63
CA GLY A 243 38.78 -38.50 21.01
C GLY A 243 37.58 -38.84 21.91
N GLY A 244 36.39 -38.27 21.65
CA GLY A 244 35.10 -38.66 22.26
C GLY A 244 34.25 -39.62 21.40
N TYR A 245 33.04 -39.94 21.87
CA TYR A 245 32.10 -40.82 21.16
C TYR A 245 31.39 -40.10 19.99
N ALA A 246 31.23 -40.79 18.86
CA ALA A 246 30.46 -40.31 17.71
C ALA A 246 28.93 -40.40 17.93
N LEU A 247 28.54 -41.25 18.89
CA LEU A 247 27.19 -41.56 19.32
C LEU A 247 27.29 -41.94 20.80
N GLU A 248 26.48 -41.30 21.63
CA GLU A 248 26.28 -41.63 23.05
C GLU A 248 24.78 -41.88 23.29
#